data_AF-A0A356J0T9-F1
#
_entry.id   AF-A0A356J0T9-F1
#
_cell.length_a   1.000
_cell.length_b   1.000
_cell.length_c   1.000
_cell.angle_alpha   90.00
_cell.angle_beta   90.00
_cell.angle_gamma   90.00
#
_symmetry.space_group_name_H-M   'P 1'
#
loop_
_entity.id
_entity.type
_entity.pdbx_description
1 polymer ?
#
loop_
_entity_poly.entity_id
_entity_poly.type
_entity_poly.pdbx_seq_one_letter_code
_entity_poly.pdbx_strand_id
1 'polypeptide(L)'
;MQAKMRKIKLSKEEMAIEQSLEEFVPVRGREYEEIVAAIEQRKKDAVLNIRVNRYDLESIKQKAKKLGIKYQTFISEILHKVAQA
;
A
#
# COMPACT_ATOMS: atom_id res chain seq x y z
N MET A 1 25.06 -3.80 33.91
CA MET A 1 25.51 -3.17 32.65
C MET A 1 24.27 -2.60 31.96
N GLN A 2 23.95 -1.32 32.18
CA GLN A 2 22.72 -0.71 31.64
C GLN A 2 22.97 -0.30 30.18
N ALA A 3 22.24 -0.90 29.25
CA ALA A 3 22.33 -0.55 27.83
C ALA A 3 21.72 0.85 27.61
N LYS A 4 22.59 1.80 27.28
CA LYS A 4 22.25 3.19 26.96
C LYS A 4 21.48 3.20 25.62
N MET A 5 20.15 3.28 25.67
CA MET A 5 19.33 3.47 24.47
C MET A 5 19.71 4.79 23.80
N ARG A 6 20.20 4.72 22.57
CA ARG A 6 20.38 5.90 21.71
C ARG A 6 18.99 6.48 21.44
N LYS A 7 18.78 7.76 21.75
CA LYS A 7 17.55 8.49 21.41
C LYS A 7 17.40 8.54 19.88
N ILE A 8 16.62 7.63 19.32
CA ILE A 8 16.23 7.66 17.91
C ILE A 8 15.28 8.84 17.75
N LYS A 9 15.55 9.75 16.81
CA LYS A 9 14.63 10.84 16.47
C LYS A 9 13.55 10.26 15.58
N LEU A 10 12.38 10.01 16.14
CA LEU A 10 11.20 9.59 15.41
C LEU A 10 10.66 10.78 14.60
N SER A 11 10.25 10.53 13.37
CA SER A 11 9.45 11.46 12.57
C SER A 11 8.06 11.64 13.20
N LYS A 12 7.32 12.65 12.75
CA LYS A 12 5.97 12.92 13.25
C LYS A 12 5.01 11.73 13.04
N GLU A 13 5.19 11.00 11.94
CA GLU A 13 4.39 9.81 11.61
C GLU A 13 4.74 8.65 12.54
N GLU A 14 6.03 8.41 12.79
CA GLU A 14 6.48 7.36 13.69
C GLU A 14 6.08 7.63 15.15
N MET A 15 6.11 8.88 15.60
CA MET A 15 5.61 9.27 16.93
C MET A 15 4.10 9.03 17.06
N ALA A 16 3.32 9.34 16.02
CA ALA A 16 1.88 9.11 16.03
C ALA A 16 1.56 7.60 16.13
N ILE A 17 2.31 6.76 15.40
CA ILE A 17 2.19 5.31 15.47
C ILE A 17 2.51 4.81 16.88
N GLU A 18 3.61 5.28 17.49
CA GLU A 18 4.00 4.91 18.86
C GLU A 18 2.96 5.31 19.90
N GLN A 19 2.38 6.50 19.78
CA GLN A 19 1.33 6.99 20.70
C GLN A 19 0.01 6.23 20.53
N SER A 20 -0.32 5.82 19.31
CA SER A 20 -1.52 5.02 19.02
C SER A 20 -1.37 3.53 19.33
N LEU A 21 -0.17 3.07 19.74
CA LEU A 21 0.12 1.66 19.94
C LEU A 21 -0.80 1.01 20.99
N GLU A 22 -1.21 1.77 22.00
CA GLU A 22 -2.10 1.32 23.08
C GLU A 22 -3.57 1.14 22.65
N GLU A 23 -3.98 1.73 21.51
CA GLU A 23 -5.35 1.59 20.98
C GLU A 23 -5.57 0.28 20.19
N PHE A 24 -4.49 -0.40 19.78
CA PHE A 24 -4.62 -1.63 19.01
C PHE A 24 -4.97 -2.81 19.92
N VAL A 25 -6.22 -3.26 19.85
CA VAL A 25 -6.66 -4.49 20.52
C VAL A 25 -6.36 -5.73 19.65
N PRO A 26 -5.87 -6.84 20.24
CA PRO A 26 -5.68 -8.07 19.51
C PRO A 26 -7.03 -8.68 19.15
N VAL A 27 -7.37 -8.64 17.86
CA VAL A 27 -8.57 -9.28 17.32
C VAL A 27 -8.40 -10.80 17.37
N ARG A 28 -9.42 -11.55 17.82
CA ARG A 28 -9.39 -13.02 17.90
C ARG A 28 -10.61 -13.63 17.23
N GLY A 29 -10.46 -14.86 16.71
CA GLY A 29 -11.55 -15.62 16.10
C GLY A 29 -11.85 -15.18 14.68
N ARG A 30 -13.14 -15.19 14.29
CA ARG A 30 -13.60 -14.98 12.91
C ARG A 30 -13.18 -13.63 12.31
N GLU A 31 -13.21 -12.57 13.11
CA GLU A 31 -12.85 -11.22 12.67
C GLU A 31 -11.36 -11.12 12.31
N TYR A 32 -10.50 -11.86 13.00
CA TYR A 32 -9.08 -11.98 12.64
C TYR A 32 -8.90 -12.69 11.29
N GLU A 33 -9.61 -13.80 11.07
CA GLU A 33 -9.56 -14.54 9.80
C GLU A 33 -10.05 -13.70 8.61
N GLU A 34 -11.11 -12.92 8.81
CA GLU A 34 -11.63 -11.99 7.79
C GLU A 34 -10.62 -10.89 7.45
N ILE A 35 -9.96 -10.31 8.46
CA ILE A 35 -8.90 -9.31 8.26
C ILE A 35 -7.70 -9.92 7.53
N VAL A 36 -7.25 -11.10 7.95
CA VAL A 36 -6.13 -11.80 7.30
C VAL A 36 -6.47 -12.11 5.85
N ALA A 37 -7.65 -12.67 5.58
CA ALA A 37 -8.09 -12.97 4.22
C ALA A 37 -8.16 -11.70 3.35
N ALA A 38 -8.66 -10.58 3.88
CA ALA A 38 -8.70 -9.32 3.15
C ALA A 38 -7.29 -8.76 2.83
N ILE A 39 -6.34 -8.93 3.75
CA ILE A 39 -4.94 -8.54 3.55
C ILE A 39 -4.28 -9.43 2.49
N GLU A 40 -4.49 -10.75 2.57
CA GLU A 40 -3.97 -11.72 1.62
C GLU A 40 -4.52 -11.47 0.21
N GLN A 41 -5.82 -11.21 0.07
CA GLN A 41 -6.45 -10.86 -1.21
C GLN A 41 -5.91 -9.55 -1.82
N ARG A 42 -5.47 -8.59 -0.98
CA ARG A 42 -4.85 -7.33 -1.43
C ARG A 42 -3.37 -7.46 -1.75
N LYS A 43 -2.74 -8.57 -1.42
CA LYS A 43 -1.32 -8.78 -1.67
C LYS A 43 -1.07 -8.78 -3.17
N LYS A 44 -0.18 -7.90 -3.63
CA LYS A 44 0.24 -7.81 -5.03
C LYS A 44 1.41 -8.78 -5.27
N ASP A 45 1.12 -10.07 -5.31
CA ASP A 45 2.10 -11.15 -5.42
C ASP A 45 2.33 -11.65 -6.85
N ALA A 46 1.46 -11.28 -7.80
CA ALA A 46 1.61 -11.60 -9.22
C ALA A 46 2.30 -10.48 -10.01
N VAL A 47 3.24 -10.84 -10.89
CA VAL A 47 3.89 -9.92 -11.84
C VAL A 47 3.25 -10.04 -13.21
N LEU A 48 2.76 -8.93 -13.75
CA LEU A 48 2.16 -8.85 -15.08
C LEU A 48 3.07 -8.09 -16.04
N ASN A 49 3.53 -8.75 -17.10
CA ASN A 49 4.31 -8.14 -18.18
C ASN A 49 3.40 -7.89 -19.39
N ILE A 50 3.25 -6.62 -19.79
CA ILE A 50 2.38 -6.22 -20.91
C ILE A 50 3.19 -5.43 -21.93
N ARG A 51 3.00 -5.72 -23.23
CA ARG A 51 3.47 -4.86 -24.31
C ARG A 51 2.42 -3.82 -24.63
N VAL A 52 2.83 -2.56 -24.69
CA VAL A 52 1.97 -1.43 -25.05
C VAL A 52 2.67 -0.54 -26.06
N ASN A 53 1.87 0.14 -26.86
CA ASN A 53 2.34 1.06 -27.88
C ASN A 53 2.98 2.28 -27.21
N ARG A 54 3.96 2.90 -27.87
CA ARG A 54 4.62 4.11 -27.32
C ARG A 54 3.63 5.26 -27.10
N TYR A 55 2.69 5.45 -28.04
CA TYR A 55 1.68 6.49 -27.96
C TYR A 55 0.76 6.32 -26.74
N ASP A 56 0.32 5.09 -26.49
CA ASP A 56 -0.56 4.78 -25.35
C ASP A 56 0.18 4.94 -24.03
N LEU A 57 1.44 4.48 -23.95
CA LEU A 57 2.27 4.64 -22.77
C LEU A 57 2.44 6.12 -22.39
N GLU A 58 2.67 7.00 -23.37
CA GLU A 58 2.80 8.44 -23.13
C GLU A 58 1.46 9.06 -22.69
N SER A 59 0.35 8.66 -23.30
CA SER A 59 -0.99 9.10 -22.91
C SER A 59 -1.33 8.70 -21.46
N ILE A 60 -0.98 7.47 -21.07
CA ILE A 60 -1.15 6.96 -19.70
C ILE A 60 -0.31 7.77 -18.72
N LYS A 61 0.96 8.04 -19.03
CA LYS A 61 1.84 8.87 -18.18
C LYS A 61 1.28 10.28 -18.01
N GLN A 62 0.76 10.89 -19.07
CA GLN A 62 0.16 12.22 -18.99
C GLN A 62 -1.08 12.22 -18.08
N LYS A 63 -1.96 11.22 -18.19
CA LYS A 63 -3.13 11.07 -17.31
C LYS A 63 -2.71 10.88 -15.86
N ALA A 64 -1.75 10.01 -15.59
CA ALA A 64 -1.22 9.79 -14.25
C ALA A 64 -0.57 11.06 -13.65
N LYS A 65 0.18 11.80 -14.46
CA LYS A 65 0.79 13.07 -14.06
C LYS A 65 -0.27 14.12 -13.69
N LYS A 66 -1.36 14.23 -14.45
CA LYS A 66 -2.49 15.12 -14.13
C LYS A 66 -3.14 14.78 -12.79
N LEU A 67 -3.15 13.50 -12.42
CA LEU A 67 -3.65 13.01 -11.14
C LEU A 67 -2.61 13.06 -10.01
N GLY A 68 -1.36 13.46 -10.30
CA GLY A 68 -0.28 13.51 -9.30
C GLY A 68 0.23 12.14 -8.83
N ILE A 69 -0.04 11.07 -9.58
CA ILE A 69 0.34 9.70 -9.21
C ILE A 69 1.31 9.08 -10.23
N LYS A 70 2.05 8.05 -9.81
CA LYS A 70 2.91 7.27 -10.71
C LYS A 70 2.06 6.53 -11.75
N TYR A 71 2.55 6.41 -12.98
CA TYR A 71 1.81 5.75 -14.05
C TYR A 71 1.57 4.26 -13.77
N GLN A 72 2.48 3.60 -13.05
CA GLN A 72 2.30 2.21 -12.62
C GLN A 72 1.14 2.07 -11.62
N THR A 73 1.01 3.01 -10.68
CA THR A 73 -0.11 3.06 -9.73
C THR A 73 -1.42 3.25 -10.48
N PHE A 74 -1.45 4.20 -11.43
CA PHE A 74 -2.62 4.44 -12.25
C PHE A 74 -3.06 3.19 -13.05
N ILE A 75 -2.13 2.47 -13.68
CA ILE A 75 -2.41 1.21 -14.38
C ILE A 75 -2.95 0.15 -13.41
N SER A 76 -2.32 0.02 -12.23
CA SER A 76 -2.74 -0.95 -11.21
C SER A 76 -4.18 -0.67 -10.74
N GLU A 77 -4.53 0.60 -10.53
CA GLU A 77 -5.88 1.00 -10.12
C GLU A 77 -6.93 0.70 -11.19
N ILE A 78 -6.62 0.92 -12.47
CA ILE A 78 -7.53 0.57 -13.57
C ILE A 78 -7.75 -0.95 -13.61
N LEU A 79 -6.66 -1.74 -13.56
CA LEU A 79 -6.76 -3.20 -13.57
C LEU A 79 -7.59 -3.70 -12.39
N HIS A 80 -7.38 -3.13 -11.20
CA HIS A 80 -8.14 -3.49 -10.01
C HIS A 80 -9.64 -3.18 -10.18
N LYS A 81 -9.99 -1.98 -10.66
CA LYS A 81 -11.37 -1.61 -10.94
C LYS A 81 -12.04 -2.51 -11.97
N VAL A 82 -11.31 -2.97 -12.99
CA VAL A 82 -11.84 -3.87 -14.02
C VAL A 82 -12.02 -5.29 -13.47
N ALA A 83 -11.10 -5.78 -12.61
CA ALA A 83 -11.17 -7.12 -12.07
C ALA A 83 -12.22 -7.29 -10.95
N GLN A 84 -12.58 -6.22 -10.25
CA GLN A 84 -13.59 -6.22 -9.18
C GLN A 84 -14.96 -5.68 -9.63
N ALA A 85 -15.11 -5.32 -10.90
CA ALA A 85 -16.37 -4.91 -11.50
C ALA A 85 -17.19 -6.10 -12.02
#